data_AF-A0A5C8MPW1-F1
#
_entry.id   AF-A0A5C8MPW1-F1
#
_cell.length_a   1.000
_cell.length_b   1.000
_cell.length_c   1.000
_cell.angle_alpha   90.00
_cell.angle_beta   90.00
_cell.angle_gamma   90.00
#
_symmetry.space_group_name_H-M   'P 1'
#
loop_
_entity.id
_entity.type
_entity.pdbx_description
1 polymer ?
#
loop_
_entity_poly.entity_id
_entity_poly.type
_entity_poly.pdbx_seq_one_letter_code
_entity_poly.pdbx_strand_id
1 'polypeptide(L)'
;MMNVPLNISTMLERAEMFFPTKQVVSRMKRGIVRHTYKEIGERTRRLASVLTSLGVSVGDRVGTFAWNHHRHLEAYFAIPGIGAVLHTINIRLSPQHIAYIINHADDRVLLIDDDLLPAIEAVKDNIPNVRAFIIMTDEAELPETTLSPVYHYEKLLEQGDPKFPFKKDLDEYESAGMCYTSATTGNPKGVVYTHRSTVLHSMALGLADTLGLSEKDVAMPVVPMFHVNAWGIPFAATWFGTTLVMPGPAFTPKVLAELIETEKVTV
;
A
#
# COMPACT_ATOMS: atom_id res chain seq x y z
N MET A 1 -23.94 17.03 -17.22
CA MET A 1 -23.40 15.98 -16.33
C MET A 1 -22.58 16.65 -15.25
N MET A 2 -22.61 16.16 -14.02
CA MET A 2 -21.71 16.64 -12.96
C MET A 2 -20.26 16.29 -13.30
N ASN A 3 -19.33 17.21 -13.07
CA ASN A 3 -17.89 16.99 -13.26
C ASN A 3 -17.25 16.74 -11.89
N VAL A 4 -16.70 15.55 -11.67
CA VAL A 4 -16.09 15.14 -10.40
C VAL A 4 -14.69 14.56 -10.66
N PRO A 5 -13.69 14.88 -9.84
CA PRO A 5 -12.33 14.38 -10.03
C PRO A 5 -12.25 12.86 -9.77
N LEU A 6 -11.47 12.17 -10.59
CA LEU A 6 -11.16 10.75 -10.43
C LEU A 6 -10.10 10.54 -9.34
N ASN A 7 -10.49 10.66 -8.06
CA ASN A 7 -9.59 10.41 -6.93
C ASN A 7 -9.63 8.95 -6.45
N ILE A 8 -8.46 8.41 -6.10
CA ILE A 8 -8.28 7.02 -5.61
C ILE A 8 -9.10 6.73 -4.35
N SER A 9 -9.23 7.71 -3.45
CA SER A 9 -9.99 7.56 -2.19
C SER A 9 -11.45 7.16 -2.43
N THR A 10 -12.05 7.58 -3.54
CA THR A 10 -13.43 7.24 -3.90
C THR A 10 -13.64 5.74 -4.13
N MET A 11 -12.59 5.01 -4.52
CA MET A 11 -12.63 3.57 -4.77
C MET A 11 -12.82 2.79 -3.46
N LEU A 12 -12.10 3.17 -2.40
CA LEU A 12 -12.25 2.60 -1.07
C LEU A 12 -13.60 2.98 -0.44
N GLU A 13 -14.03 4.23 -0.60
CA GLU A 13 -15.33 4.68 -0.08
C GLU A 13 -16.51 3.94 -0.71
N ARG A 14 -16.39 3.64 -2.00
CA ARG A 14 -17.35 2.78 -2.69
C ARG A 14 -17.35 1.37 -2.08
N ALA A 15 -16.19 0.81 -1.78
CA ALA A 15 -16.06 -0.50 -1.15
C ALA A 15 -16.69 -0.53 0.26
N GLU A 16 -16.42 0.49 1.08
CA GLU A 16 -17.04 0.69 2.40
C GLU A 16 -18.57 0.75 2.31
N MET A 17 -19.10 1.42 1.28
CA MET A 17 -20.53 1.65 1.13
C MET A 17 -21.29 0.43 0.58
N PHE A 18 -20.75 -0.18 -0.48
CA PHE A 18 -21.49 -1.20 -1.25
C PHE A 18 -21.02 -2.63 -0.98
N PHE A 19 -19.80 -2.81 -0.49
CA PHE A 19 -19.21 -4.13 -0.24
C PHE A 19 -18.63 -4.27 1.18
N PRO A 20 -19.32 -3.77 2.23
CA PRO A 20 -18.73 -3.64 3.56
C PRO A 20 -18.31 -4.98 4.17
N THR A 21 -18.85 -6.11 3.70
CA THR A 21 -18.61 -7.45 4.24
C THR A 21 -17.64 -8.29 3.39
N LYS A 22 -17.25 -7.82 2.20
CA LYS A 22 -16.26 -8.50 1.36
C LYS A 22 -14.89 -8.39 2.02
N GLN A 23 -14.05 -9.40 1.82
CA GLN A 23 -12.91 -9.65 2.67
C GLN A 23 -11.56 -9.30 2.02
N VAL A 24 -10.64 -8.88 2.86
CA VAL A 24 -9.20 -8.84 2.64
C VAL A 24 -8.59 -9.84 3.61
N VAL A 25 -8.14 -10.96 3.06
CA VAL A 25 -7.50 -12.07 3.76
C VAL A 25 -6.01 -11.89 3.63
N SER A 26 -5.28 -11.75 4.72
CA SER A 26 -3.82 -11.55 4.70
C SER A 26 -3.11 -12.62 5.48
N ARG A 27 -2.19 -13.33 4.83
CA ARG A 27 -1.26 -14.19 5.55
C ARG A 27 -0.16 -13.32 6.15
N MET A 28 -0.15 -13.26 7.47
CA MET A 28 0.86 -12.57 8.28
C MET A 28 1.86 -13.60 8.85
N LYS A 29 2.88 -13.14 9.58
CA LYS A 29 3.90 -14.00 10.17
C LYS A 29 3.30 -15.00 11.18
N ARG A 30 2.27 -14.57 11.92
CA ARG A 30 1.61 -15.37 12.98
C ARG A 30 0.37 -16.14 12.51
N GLY A 31 -0.02 -16.03 11.24
CA GLY A 31 -1.20 -16.71 10.70
C GLY A 31 -2.02 -15.83 9.76
N ILE A 32 -3.26 -16.22 9.52
CA ILE A 32 -4.17 -15.48 8.63
C ILE A 32 -4.97 -14.47 9.44
N VAL A 33 -4.94 -13.21 8.99
CA VAL A 33 -5.79 -12.12 9.46
C VAL A 33 -6.87 -11.85 8.42
N ARG A 34 -8.09 -11.58 8.86
CA ARG A 34 -9.22 -11.26 7.99
C ARG A 34 -9.79 -9.91 8.40
N HIS A 35 -9.88 -9.02 7.42
CA HIS A 35 -10.62 -7.79 7.55
C HIS A 35 -11.68 -7.71 6.48
N THR A 36 -12.79 -7.09 6.79
CA THR A 36 -13.80 -6.67 5.84
C THR A 36 -13.41 -5.32 5.21
N TYR A 37 -13.98 -4.94 4.06
CA TYR A 37 -13.72 -3.61 3.50
C TYR A 37 -14.17 -2.47 4.42
N LYS A 38 -15.17 -2.69 5.29
CA LYS A 38 -15.52 -1.73 6.32
C LYS A 38 -14.35 -1.52 7.31
N GLU A 39 -13.75 -2.60 7.79
CA GLU A 39 -12.62 -2.54 8.72
C GLU A 39 -11.36 -1.96 8.04
N ILE A 40 -11.09 -2.34 6.78
CA ILE A 40 -10.00 -1.75 5.99
C ILE A 40 -10.21 -0.25 5.81
N GLY A 41 -11.45 0.18 5.53
CA GLY A 41 -11.81 1.60 5.44
C GLY A 41 -11.51 2.37 6.73
N GLU A 42 -12.01 1.88 7.86
CA GLU A 42 -11.76 2.48 9.18
C GLU A 42 -10.27 2.55 9.52
N ARG A 43 -9.52 1.48 9.27
CA ARG A 43 -8.06 1.41 9.51
C ARG A 43 -7.27 2.35 8.58
N THR A 44 -7.67 2.43 7.31
CA THR A 44 -7.07 3.36 6.33
C THR A 44 -7.27 4.81 6.76
N ARG A 45 -8.45 5.16 7.29
CA ARG A 45 -8.73 6.52 7.81
C ARG A 45 -7.89 6.85 9.03
N ARG A 46 -7.72 5.89 9.94
CA ARG A 46 -6.79 6.02 11.07
C ARG A 46 -5.35 6.26 10.57
N LEU A 47 -4.91 5.52 9.56
CA LEU A 47 -3.58 5.71 8.95
C LEU A 47 -3.44 7.11 8.34
N ALA A 48 -4.42 7.57 7.57
CA ALA A 48 -4.45 8.91 6.99
C ALA A 48 -4.38 10.01 8.06
N SER A 49 -5.13 9.83 9.16
CA SER A 49 -5.11 10.74 10.30
C SER A 49 -3.72 10.82 10.95
N VAL A 50 -3.08 9.67 11.24
CA VAL A 50 -1.77 9.68 11.90
C VAL A 50 -0.66 10.19 10.99
N LEU A 51 -0.68 9.88 9.70
CA LEU A 51 0.29 10.43 8.74
C LEU A 51 0.20 11.95 8.68
N THR A 52 -1.03 12.50 8.68
CA THR A 52 -1.25 13.95 8.76
C THR A 52 -0.71 14.53 10.07
N SER A 53 -0.95 13.87 11.22
CA SER A 53 -0.41 14.28 12.52
C SER A 53 1.12 14.20 12.61
N LEU A 54 1.75 13.31 11.84
CA LEU A 54 3.21 13.23 11.67
C LEU A 54 3.76 14.29 10.69
N GLY A 55 2.90 15.16 10.16
CA GLY A 55 3.28 16.29 9.30
C GLY A 55 3.37 15.96 7.81
N VAL A 56 2.88 14.80 7.36
CA VAL A 56 2.81 14.48 5.93
C VAL A 56 1.82 15.43 5.26
N SER A 57 2.30 16.14 4.23
CA SER A 57 1.55 17.14 3.48
C SER A 57 1.26 16.67 2.05
N VAL A 58 0.41 17.42 1.34
CA VAL A 58 0.13 17.18 -0.08
C VAL A 58 1.44 17.23 -0.88
N GLY A 59 1.66 16.24 -1.73
CA GLY A 59 2.88 16.09 -2.55
C GLY A 59 4.10 15.50 -1.84
N ASP A 60 4.05 15.29 -0.51
CA ASP A 60 5.12 14.55 0.19
C ASP A 60 5.12 13.09 -0.23
N ARG A 61 6.30 12.48 -0.29
CA ARG A 61 6.44 11.05 -0.62
C ARG A 61 6.47 10.25 0.68
N VAL A 62 5.65 9.21 0.73
CA VAL A 62 5.64 8.23 1.80
C VAL A 62 6.01 6.88 1.20
N GLY A 63 7.17 6.36 1.62
CA GLY A 63 7.71 5.12 1.11
C GLY A 63 7.12 3.91 1.81
N THR A 64 6.93 2.81 1.08
CA THR A 64 6.60 1.51 1.63
C THR A 64 7.66 0.48 1.28
N PHE A 65 8.15 -0.24 2.28
CA PHE A 65 9.11 -1.34 2.15
C PHE A 65 8.48 -2.59 2.75
N ALA A 66 7.55 -3.19 2.00
CA ALA A 66 6.56 -4.11 2.55
C ALA A 66 6.07 -5.16 1.56
N TRP A 67 5.59 -6.28 2.10
CA TRP A 67 5.01 -7.41 1.38
C TRP A 67 3.54 -7.15 0.99
N ASN A 68 2.86 -8.16 0.46
CA ASN A 68 1.44 -8.08 0.13
C ASN A 68 0.63 -8.49 1.38
N HIS A 69 0.01 -7.52 2.06
CA HIS A 69 -0.89 -7.72 3.21
C HIS A 69 -1.76 -6.48 3.45
N HIS A 70 -2.70 -6.58 4.40
CA HIS A 70 -3.69 -5.54 4.68
C HIS A 70 -3.06 -4.18 5.05
N ARG A 71 -2.01 -4.12 5.89
CA ARG A 71 -1.36 -2.83 6.24
C ARG A 71 -0.79 -2.09 5.02
N HIS A 72 -0.26 -2.83 4.04
CA HIS A 72 0.21 -2.24 2.79
C HIS A 72 -0.97 -1.77 1.91
N LEU A 73 -2.08 -2.51 1.91
CA LEU A 73 -3.32 -2.08 1.26
C LEU A 73 -3.90 -0.81 1.92
N GLU A 74 -3.86 -0.71 3.25
CA GLU A 74 -4.24 0.49 3.98
C GLU A 74 -3.37 1.68 3.54
N ALA A 75 -2.04 1.51 3.43
CA ALA A 75 -1.14 2.55 2.93
C ALA A 75 -1.46 2.99 1.48
N TYR A 76 -1.85 2.04 0.63
CA TYR A 76 -2.22 2.28 -0.76
C TYR A 76 -3.36 3.28 -0.95
N PHE A 77 -4.25 3.39 0.03
CA PHE A 77 -5.37 4.35 -0.01
C PHE A 77 -5.16 5.53 0.93
N ALA A 78 -4.53 5.33 2.09
CA ALA A 78 -4.34 6.39 3.09
C ALA A 78 -3.43 7.50 2.55
N ILE A 79 -2.29 7.13 1.96
CA ILE A 79 -1.27 8.08 1.47
C ILE A 79 -1.84 8.95 0.34
N PRO A 80 -2.34 8.38 -0.79
CA PRO A 80 -2.99 9.21 -1.81
C PRO A 80 -4.28 9.87 -1.32
N GLY A 81 -4.99 9.27 -0.36
CA GLY A 81 -6.21 9.85 0.21
C GLY A 81 -6.01 11.18 0.95
N ILE A 82 -4.79 11.44 1.43
CA ILE A 82 -4.39 12.75 2.01
C ILE A 82 -3.66 13.66 1.02
N GLY A 83 -3.56 13.25 -0.25
CA GLY A 83 -2.85 13.98 -1.32
C GLY A 83 -1.33 13.80 -1.29
N ALA A 84 -0.82 12.86 -0.49
CA ALA A 84 0.58 12.47 -0.51
C ALA A 84 0.83 11.41 -1.60
N VAL A 85 2.09 11.18 -1.94
CA VAL A 85 2.50 10.27 -3.00
C VAL A 85 2.98 8.96 -2.41
N LEU A 86 2.29 7.86 -2.72
CA LEU A 86 2.69 6.51 -2.36
C LEU A 86 3.93 6.09 -3.16
N HIS A 87 5.09 5.99 -2.52
CA HIS A 87 6.30 5.46 -3.16
C HIS A 87 6.51 3.99 -2.76
N THR A 88 6.25 3.06 -3.69
CA THR A 88 6.44 1.65 -3.41
C THR A 88 7.87 1.21 -3.73
N ILE A 89 8.61 0.81 -2.70
CA ILE A 89 10.05 0.53 -2.78
C ILE A 89 10.26 -0.98 -2.94
N ASN A 90 10.96 -1.37 -4.02
CA ASN A 90 11.25 -2.78 -4.27
C ASN A 90 12.25 -3.32 -3.23
N ILE A 91 11.75 -4.24 -2.40
CA ILE A 91 12.49 -4.82 -1.27
C ILE A 91 13.67 -5.71 -1.67
N ARG A 92 13.80 -6.03 -2.96
CA ARG A 92 14.85 -6.90 -3.51
C ARG A 92 16.02 -6.13 -4.11
N LEU A 93 16.00 -4.80 -4.03
CA LEU A 93 17.08 -3.97 -4.55
C LEU A 93 18.33 -4.04 -3.67
N SER A 94 19.49 -3.72 -4.25
CA SER A 94 20.72 -3.57 -3.49
C SER A 94 20.59 -2.39 -2.51
N PRO A 95 21.32 -2.41 -1.37
CA PRO A 95 21.34 -1.29 -0.43
C PRO A 95 21.63 0.06 -1.09
N GLN A 96 22.56 0.10 -2.05
CA GLN A 96 22.89 1.32 -2.79
C GLN A 96 21.70 1.86 -3.58
N HIS A 97 20.95 0.99 -4.26
CA HIS A 97 19.76 1.41 -5.00
C HIS A 97 18.61 1.80 -4.08
N ILE A 98 18.44 1.12 -2.94
CA ILE A 98 17.44 1.48 -1.92
C ILE A 98 17.72 2.90 -1.41
N ALA A 99 18.95 3.18 -0.98
CA ALA A 99 19.34 4.52 -0.52
C ALA A 99 19.14 5.57 -1.61
N TYR A 100 19.56 5.26 -2.84
CA TYR A 100 19.41 6.17 -3.97
C TYR A 100 17.95 6.55 -4.22
N ILE A 101 17.04 5.58 -4.34
CA ILE A 101 15.63 5.88 -4.68
C ILE A 101 14.89 6.56 -3.55
N ILE A 102 15.21 6.25 -2.29
CA ILE A 102 14.63 6.93 -1.13
C ILE A 102 15.02 8.41 -1.13
N ASN A 103 16.30 8.73 -1.37
CA ASN A 103 16.74 10.13 -1.45
C ASN A 103 16.27 10.84 -2.70
N HIS A 104 16.26 10.16 -3.85
CA HIS A 104 15.84 10.74 -5.11
C HIS A 104 14.34 11.03 -5.12
N ALA A 105 13.54 10.17 -4.47
CA ALA A 105 12.14 10.46 -4.18
C ALA A 105 11.99 11.47 -3.04
N ASP A 106 12.99 11.64 -2.17
CA ASP A 106 12.92 12.45 -0.95
C ASP A 106 11.72 12.03 -0.09
N ASP A 107 11.65 10.73 0.22
CA ASP A 107 10.64 10.14 1.09
C ASP A 107 10.73 10.74 2.50
N ARG A 108 9.59 11.18 3.05
CA ARG A 108 9.50 11.80 4.38
C ARG A 108 9.24 10.79 5.48
N VAL A 109 8.48 9.75 5.17
CA VAL A 109 8.07 8.70 6.10
C VAL A 109 8.23 7.36 5.39
N LEU A 110 8.72 6.35 6.10
CA LEU A 110 8.80 4.98 5.60
C LEU A 110 7.95 4.05 6.44
N LEU A 111 7.06 3.28 5.80
CA LEU A 111 6.36 2.14 6.39
C LEU A 111 7.13 0.86 6.04
N ILE A 112 7.53 0.08 7.04
CA ILE A 112 8.48 -1.03 6.86
C ILE A 112 7.94 -2.28 7.57
N ASP A 113 7.89 -3.42 6.88
CA ASP A 113 7.64 -4.70 7.55
C ASP A 113 8.83 -5.09 8.44
N ASP A 114 8.53 -5.66 9.61
CA ASP A 114 9.54 -5.92 10.63
C ASP A 114 10.67 -6.87 10.20
N ASP A 115 10.37 -7.87 9.37
CA ASP A 115 11.35 -8.81 8.82
C ASP A 115 12.29 -8.16 7.79
N LEU A 116 11.93 -6.97 7.30
CA LEU A 116 12.69 -6.21 6.31
C LEU A 116 13.52 -5.06 6.92
N LEU A 117 13.38 -4.81 8.22
CA LEU A 117 14.11 -3.77 8.96
C LEU A 117 15.62 -3.76 8.70
N PRO A 118 16.35 -4.90 8.72
CA PRO A 118 17.80 -4.90 8.55
C PRO A 118 18.26 -4.27 7.22
N ALA A 119 17.44 -4.34 6.17
CA ALA A 119 17.77 -3.75 4.88
C ALA A 119 17.73 -2.21 4.91
N ILE A 120 16.80 -1.63 5.69
CA ILE A 120 16.71 -0.18 5.88
C ILE A 120 17.78 0.31 6.87
N GLU A 121 18.06 -0.45 7.92
CA GLU A 121 19.14 -0.13 8.86
C GLU A 121 20.51 -0.06 8.18
N ALA A 122 20.78 -0.97 7.23
CA ALA A 122 22.02 -0.99 6.46
C ALA A 122 22.23 0.28 5.62
N VAL A 123 21.18 1.07 5.37
CA VAL A 123 21.25 2.30 4.56
C VAL A 123 20.87 3.56 5.33
N LYS A 124 20.53 3.47 6.62
CA LYS A 124 19.95 4.58 7.39
C LYS A 124 20.78 5.86 7.35
N ASP A 125 22.11 5.74 7.41
CA ASP A 125 23.04 6.88 7.42
C ASP A 125 23.10 7.57 6.04
N ASN A 126 22.62 6.89 5.01
CA ASN A 126 22.53 7.41 3.65
C ASN A 126 21.15 7.96 3.31
N ILE A 127 20.15 7.95 4.21
CA ILE A 127 18.78 8.45 3.94
C ILE A 127 18.35 9.55 4.93
N PRO A 128 19.12 10.65 5.06
CA PRO A 128 18.95 11.64 6.13
C PRO A 128 17.63 12.43 6.09
N ASN A 129 16.91 12.39 4.97
CA ASN A 129 15.66 13.14 4.79
C ASN A 129 14.42 12.42 5.30
N VAL A 130 14.54 11.13 5.65
CA VAL A 130 13.44 10.35 6.26
C VAL A 130 13.29 10.80 7.71
N ARG A 131 12.10 11.25 8.07
CA ARG A 131 11.81 11.87 9.37
C ARG A 131 11.06 10.95 10.34
N ALA A 132 10.49 9.85 9.84
CA ALA A 132 9.80 8.87 10.66
C ALA A 132 9.83 7.48 10.01
N PHE A 133 10.02 6.46 10.84
CA PHE A 133 9.94 5.05 10.46
C PHE A 133 8.76 4.40 11.18
N ILE A 134 7.81 3.84 10.44
CA ILE A 134 6.62 3.17 10.97
C ILE A 134 6.76 1.68 10.72
N ILE A 135 6.88 0.90 11.79
CA ILE A 135 7.12 -0.54 11.71
C ILE A 135 5.80 -1.30 11.75
N MET A 136 5.57 -2.08 10.70
CA MET A 136 4.42 -2.96 10.51
C MET A 136 4.76 -4.33 11.08
N THR A 137 4.46 -4.53 12.37
CA THR A 137 4.71 -5.78 13.09
C THR A 137 3.45 -6.33 13.74
N ASP A 138 3.42 -7.65 13.94
CA ASP A 138 2.40 -8.36 14.74
C ASP A 138 2.82 -8.51 16.21
N GLU A 139 4.03 -8.10 16.55
CA GLU A 139 4.53 -8.12 17.93
C GLU A 139 3.90 -6.98 18.75
N ALA A 140 3.77 -7.16 20.06
CA ALA A 140 3.19 -6.12 20.92
C ALA A 140 4.13 -4.93 21.14
N GLU A 141 5.44 -5.18 21.03
CA GLU A 141 6.49 -4.19 21.18
C GLU A 141 7.31 -4.10 19.90
N LEU A 142 7.93 -2.94 19.68
CA LEU A 142 8.82 -2.74 18.55
C LEU A 142 10.03 -3.66 18.67
N PRO A 143 10.49 -4.27 17.56
CA PRO A 143 11.79 -4.92 17.55
C PRO A 143 12.90 -3.91 17.86
N GLU A 144 14.00 -4.39 18.44
CA GLU A 144 15.19 -3.57 18.61
C GLU A 144 15.64 -3.04 17.24
N THR A 145 15.83 -1.73 17.14
CA THR A 145 16.26 -1.10 15.91
C THR A 145 17.12 0.12 16.19
N THR A 146 17.99 0.41 15.23
CA THR A 146 18.85 1.58 15.23
C THR A 146 18.26 2.78 14.48
N LEU A 147 17.03 2.64 13.96
CA LEU A 147 16.26 3.70 13.30
C LEU A 147 15.63 4.64 14.35
N SER A 148 15.53 5.92 14.02
CA SER A 148 14.91 6.93 14.88
C SER A 148 14.44 8.16 14.09
N PRO A 149 13.28 8.74 14.40
CA PRO A 149 12.26 8.24 15.33
C PRO A 149 11.49 7.06 14.74
N VAL A 150 11.15 6.08 15.59
CA VAL A 150 10.45 4.85 15.21
C VAL A 150 9.08 4.76 15.88
N TYR A 151 8.08 4.27 15.14
CA TYR A 151 6.71 4.13 15.59
C TYR A 151 6.16 2.74 15.30
N HIS A 152 5.31 2.26 16.18
CA HIS A 152 4.60 1.00 16.01
C HIS A 152 3.28 1.23 15.25
N TYR A 153 3.09 0.52 14.15
CA TYR A 153 1.92 0.73 13.26
C TYR A 153 0.58 0.59 14.00
N GLU A 154 0.33 -0.54 14.69
CA GLU A 154 -0.95 -0.75 15.38
C GLU A 154 -1.18 0.27 16.52
N LYS A 155 -0.17 0.57 17.35
CA LYS A 155 -0.27 1.60 18.41
C LYS A 155 -0.49 3.01 17.85
N LEU A 156 -0.02 3.31 16.64
CA LEU A 156 -0.36 4.56 15.96
C LEU A 156 -1.83 4.57 15.55
N LEU A 157 -2.33 3.51 14.93
CA LEU A 157 -3.73 3.47 14.46
C LEU A 157 -4.74 3.66 15.59
N GLU A 158 -4.44 3.21 16.81
CA GLU A 158 -5.27 3.46 18.00
C GLU A 158 -5.49 4.97 18.26
N GLN A 159 -4.50 5.80 17.93
CA GLN A 159 -4.52 7.26 18.09
C GLN A 159 -5.17 7.98 16.90
N GLY A 160 -5.29 7.32 15.75
CA GLY A 160 -5.89 7.89 14.54
C GLY A 160 -7.42 8.01 14.63
N ASP A 161 -7.99 8.98 13.92
CA ASP A 161 -9.44 9.12 13.80
C ASP A 161 -10.02 8.10 12.80
N PRO A 162 -10.91 7.17 13.21
CA PRO A 162 -11.57 6.21 12.30
C PRO A 162 -12.51 6.87 11.29
N LYS A 163 -12.88 8.14 11.48
CA LYS A 163 -13.77 8.90 10.60
C LYS A 163 -13.05 9.99 9.83
N PHE A 164 -11.71 9.97 9.82
CA PHE A 164 -10.91 10.98 9.14
C PHE A 164 -11.34 11.11 7.67
N PRO A 165 -11.65 12.34 7.20
CA PRO A 165 -12.08 12.55 5.82
C PRO A 165 -10.88 12.54 4.87
N PHE A 166 -10.96 11.74 3.80
CA PHE A 166 -10.04 11.90 2.68
C PHE A 166 -10.29 13.22 1.97
N LYS A 167 -9.24 13.77 1.34
CA LYS A 167 -9.39 14.97 0.51
C LYS A 167 -10.26 14.66 -0.71
N LYS A 168 -11.16 15.60 -1.04
CA LYS A 168 -12.18 15.46 -2.10
C LYS A 168 -11.97 16.41 -3.28
N ASP A 169 -11.16 17.42 -3.05
CA ASP A 169 -10.85 18.54 -3.92
C ASP A 169 -9.46 18.42 -4.55
N LEU A 170 -8.85 17.23 -4.49
CA LEU A 170 -7.61 16.94 -5.19
C LEU A 170 -7.85 16.96 -6.69
N ASP A 171 -7.06 17.75 -7.42
CA ASP A 171 -7.01 17.65 -8.87
C ASP A 171 -6.60 16.21 -9.24
N GLU A 172 -7.36 15.59 -10.14
CA GLU A 172 -7.14 14.21 -10.56
C GLU A 172 -5.80 14.02 -11.30
N TYR A 173 -5.17 15.10 -11.76
CA TYR A 173 -3.82 15.09 -12.36
C TYR A 173 -2.69 15.19 -11.32
N GLU A 174 -3.00 15.39 -10.04
CA GLU A 174 -2.00 15.35 -8.98
C GLU A 174 -1.38 13.97 -8.83
N SER A 175 -0.12 13.97 -8.38
CA SER A 175 0.65 12.75 -8.14
C SER A 175 0.05 11.96 -6.98
N ALA A 176 -0.21 10.67 -7.20
CA ALA A 176 -0.84 9.78 -6.22
C ALA A 176 0.08 8.65 -5.78
N GLY A 177 0.97 8.22 -6.66
CA GLY A 177 1.96 7.21 -6.34
C GLY A 177 3.12 7.21 -7.31
N MET A 178 4.14 6.43 -6.99
CA MET A 178 5.31 6.27 -7.83
C MET A 178 6.01 4.93 -7.58
N CYS A 179 6.75 4.46 -8.57
CA CYS A 179 7.71 3.37 -8.41
C CYS A 179 8.92 3.60 -9.31
N TYR A 180 10.02 2.91 -9.02
CA TYR A 180 11.23 2.98 -9.85
C TYR A 180 11.37 1.76 -10.76
N THR A 181 11.84 1.98 -11.99
CA THR A 181 12.22 0.90 -12.92
C THR A 181 13.46 0.19 -12.42
N SER A 182 13.65 -1.08 -12.80
CA SER A 182 14.91 -1.78 -12.52
C SER A 182 16.07 -1.10 -13.25
N ALA A 183 17.23 -1.06 -12.58
CA ALA A 183 18.46 -0.49 -13.11
C ALA A 183 19.17 -1.48 -14.05
N THR A 184 18.63 -1.70 -15.25
CA THR A 184 19.34 -2.49 -16.28
C THR A 184 20.58 -1.75 -16.78
N THR A 185 20.50 -0.41 -16.86
CA THR A 185 21.62 0.50 -17.12
C THR A 185 21.46 1.78 -16.30
N GLY A 186 22.53 2.21 -15.62
CA GLY A 186 22.53 3.42 -14.79
C GLY A 186 21.61 3.33 -13.58
N ASN A 187 21.21 4.49 -13.05
CA ASN A 187 20.35 4.55 -11.87
C ASN A 187 18.88 4.24 -12.21
N PRO A 188 18.11 3.66 -11.26
CA PRO A 188 16.67 3.50 -11.39
C PRO A 188 15.97 4.83 -11.74
N LYS A 189 14.93 4.76 -12.59
CA LYS A 189 14.16 5.95 -13.01
C LYS A 189 12.76 5.88 -12.40
N GLY A 190 12.32 6.99 -11.81
CA GLY A 190 10.99 7.09 -11.20
C GLY A 190 9.90 7.26 -12.25
N VAL A 191 8.81 6.50 -12.10
CA VAL A 191 7.55 6.67 -12.82
C VAL A 191 6.53 7.16 -11.81
N VAL A 192 5.91 8.31 -12.09
CA VAL A 192 4.90 8.94 -11.23
C VAL A 192 3.52 8.73 -11.84
N TYR A 193 2.60 8.23 -11.04
CA TYR A 193 1.21 7.99 -11.38
C TYR A 193 0.34 9.11 -10.82
N THR A 194 -0.61 9.59 -11.62
CA THR A 194 -1.64 10.51 -11.15
C THR A 194 -2.86 9.75 -10.63
N HIS A 195 -3.70 10.39 -9.83
CA HIS A 195 -4.98 9.80 -9.42
C HIS A 195 -5.82 9.33 -10.62
N ARG A 196 -5.96 10.19 -11.63
CA ARG A 196 -6.67 9.91 -12.89
C ARG A 196 -6.12 8.68 -13.58
N SER A 197 -4.79 8.59 -13.72
CA SER A 197 -4.15 7.47 -14.42
C SER A 197 -4.44 6.14 -13.71
N THR A 198 -4.39 6.13 -12.38
CA THR A 198 -4.67 4.94 -11.56
C THR A 198 -6.13 4.53 -11.68
N VAL A 199 -7.08 5.46 -11.56
CA VAL A 199 -8.51 5.15 -11.65
C VAL A 199 -8.88 4.63 -13.04
N LEU A 200 -8.39 5.26 -14.11
CA LEU A 200 -8.65 4.81 -15.47
C LEU A 200 -8.04 3.43 -15.74
N HIS A 201 -6.82 3.17 -15.27
CA HIS A 201 -6.18 1.86 -15.37
C HIS A 201 -6.99 0.79 -14.61
N SER A 202 -7.42 1.08 -13.38
CA SER A 202 -8.26 0.17 -12.60
C SER A 202 -9.62 -0.08 -13.26
N MET A 203 -10.20 0.90 -13.94
CA MET A 203 -11.43 0.73 -14.71
C MET A 203 -11.20 -0.26 -15.84
N ALA A 204 -10.08 -0.12 -16.56
CA ALA A 204 -9.73 -1.01 -17.65
C ALA A 204 -9.61 -2.47 -17.19
N LEU A 205 -9.09 -2.74 -15.98
CA LEU A 205 -8.99 -4.10 -15.43
C LEU A 205 -10.35 -4.80 -15.22
N GLY A 206 -11.45 -4.06 -15.16
CA GLY A 206 -12.81 -4.62 -15.07
C GLY A 206 -13.41 -5.02 -16.43
N LEU A 207 -12.78 -4.66 -17.55
CA LEU A 207 -13.27 -5.00 -18.88
C LEU A 207 -13.09 -6.49 -19.15
N ALA A 208 -14.09 -7.11 -19.78
CA ALA A 208 -14.11 -8.55 -20.05
C ALA A 208 -12.89 -9.04 -20.85
N ASP A 209 -12.38 -8.24 -21.79
CA ASP A 209 -11.23 -8.57 -22.63
C ASP A 209 -9.87 -8.21 -22.00
N THR A 210 -9.85 -7.88 -20.70
CA THR A 210 -8.63 -7.61 -19.93
C THR A 210 -8.45 -8.64 -18.83
N LEU A 211 -8.49 -8.25 -17.55
CA LEU A 211 -8.55 -9.17 -16.41
C LEU A 211 -9.99 -9.61 -16.12
N GLY A 212 -10.99 -8.81 -16.49
CA GLY A 212 -12.40 -9.11 -16.23
C GLY A 212 -12.75 -9.17 -14.74
N LEU A 213 -12.00 -8.41 -13.92
CA LEU A 213 -12.11 -8.47 -12.46
C LEU A 213 -13.49 -8.03 -11.98
N SER A 214 -14.11 -8.80 -11.10
CA SER A 214 -15.49 -8.56 -10.67
C SER A 214 -15.71 -8.85 -9.18
N GLU A 215 -16.86 -8.44 -8.65
CA GLU A 215 -17.20 -8.64 -7.24
C GLU A 215 -17.19 -10.13 -6.83
N LYS A 216 -17.64 -11.03 -7.72
CA LYS A 216 -17.71 -12.48 -7.45
C LYS A 216 -16.34 -13.16 -7.32
N ASP A 217 -15.26 -12.48 -7.72
CA ASP A 217 -13.92 -13.06 -7.71
C ASP A 217 -13.30 -13.09 -6.31
N VAL A 218 -12.34 -13.99 -6.17
CA VAL A 218 -11.37 -14.03 -5.08
C VAL A 218 -9.99 -13.90 -5.72
N ALA A 219 -9.41 -12.70 -5.64
CA ALA A 219 -8.16 -12.37 -6.30
C ALA A 219 -6.96 -12.54 -5.36
N MET A 220 -5.93 -13.27 -5.81
CA MET A 220 -4.67 -13.45 -5.09
C MET A 220 -3.50 -12.83 -5.85
N PRO A 221 -3.23 -11.51 -5.70
CA PRO A 221 -2.07 -10.90 -6.32
C PRO A 221 -0.78 -11.46 -5.69
N VAL A 222 -0.14 -12.40 -6.38
CA VAL A 222 1.22 -12.87 -6.08
C VAL A 222 2.27 -11.88 -6.59
N VAL A 223 1.92 -11.11 -7.62
CA VAL A 223 2.76 -9.99 -8.08
C VAL A 223 2.93 -9.00 -6.91
N PRO A 224 4.16 -8.58 -6.59
CA PRO A 224 4.37 -7.74 -5.43
C PRO A 224 3.74 -6.36 -5.54
N MET A 225 3.16 -5.86 -4.45
CA MET A 225 2.67 -4.50 -4.32
C MET A 225 3.81 -3.48 -4.45
N PHE A 226 5.05 -3.85 -4.17
CA PHE A 226 6.19 -2.98 -4.45
C PHE A 226 6.61 -2.90 -5.92
N HIS A 227 5.92 -3.61 -6.83
CA HIS A 227 6.27 -3.65 -8.24
C HIS A 227 5.07 -3.32 -9.12
N VAL A 228 5.11 -2.17 -9.80
CA VAL A 228 4.02 -1.65 -10.67
C VAL A 228 2.64 -1.82 -10.04
N ASN A 229 2.55 -1.47 -8.75
CA ASN A 229 1.34 -1.51 -7.93
C ASN A 229 0.60 -2.87 -7.91
N ALA A 230 1.33 -3.99 -7.95
CA ALA A 230 0.74 -5.33 -8.14
C ALA A 230 -0.22 -5.37 -9.34
N TRP A 231 0.21 -4.75 -10.45
CA TRP A 231 -0.55 -4.61 -11.69
C TRP A 231 -1.86 -3.82 -11.53
N GLY A 232 -1.99 -2.99 -10.49
CA GLY A 232 -3.20 -2.22 -10.19
C GLY A 232 -4.33 -3.03 -9.56
N ILE A 233 -4.11 -4.32 -9.28
CA ILE A 233 -5.11 -5.22 -8.66
C ILE A 233 -5.59 -4.69 -7.30
N PRO A 234 -4.74 -4.21 -6.38
CA PRO A 234 -5.21 -3.69 -5.08
C PRO A 234 -6.26 -2.58 -5.22
N PHE A 235 -6.06 -1.68 -6.20
CA PHE A 235 -7.00 -0.62 -6.50
C PHE A 235 -8.29 -1.16 -7.13
N ALA A 236 -8.18 -1.93 -8.22
CA ALA A 236 -9.34 -2.44 -8.95
C ALA A 236 -10.19 -3.40 -8.11
N ALA A 237 -9.56 -4.33 -7.38
CA ALA A 237 -10.25 -5.28 -6.51
C ALA A 237 -11.05 -4.57 -5.42
N THR A 238 -10.47 -3.56 -4.78
CA THR A 238 -11.17 -2.73 -3.80
C THR A 238 -12.35 -2.02 -4.45
N TRP A 239 -12.16 -1.39 -5.60
CA TRP A 239 -13.21 -0.66 -6.30
C TRP A 239 -14.41 -1.54 -6.70
N PHE A 240 -14.13 -2.73 -7.22
CA PHE A 240 -15.13 -3.70 -7.67
C PHE A 240 -15.65 -4.61 -6.57
N GLY A 241 -15.13 -4.52 -5.34
CA GLY A 241 -15.58 -5.32 -4.21
C GLY A 241 -15.09 -6.76 -4.23
N THR A 242 -14.10 -7.08 -5.06
CA THR A 242 -13.49 -8.40 -5.14
C THR A 242 -12.86 -8.78 -3.79
N THR A 243 -12.99 -10.03 -3.37
CA THR A 243 -12.27 -10.50 -2.17
C THR A 243 -10.76 -10.56 -2.48
N LEU A 244 -9.91 -10.00 -1.63
CA LEU A 244 -8.45 -10.06 -1.80
C LEU A 244 -7.85 -11.13 -0.90
N VAL A 245 -6.96 -11.95 -1.45
CA VAL A 245 -6.11 -12.89 -0.71
C VAL A 245 -4.67 -12.47 -0.88
N MET A 246 -4.07 -11.97 0.20
CA MET A 246 -2.73 -11.40 0.20
C MET A 246 -1.75 -12.44 0.76
N PRO A 247 -0.79 -12.92 -0.05
CA PRO A 247 0.05 -14.06 0.32
C PRO A 247 1.12 -13.73 1.35
N GLY A 248 1.37 -12.47 1.70
CA GLY A 248 2.33 -12.12 2.75
C GLY A 248 3.80 -12.45 2.44
N PRO A 249 4.66 -12.48 3.47
CA PRO A 249 6.10 -12.66 3.32
C PRO A 249 6.50 -14.08 2.92
N ALA A 250 7.61 -14.21 2.17
CA ALA A 250 8.28 -15.50 1.91
C ALA A 250 7.36 -16.66 1.49
N PHE A 251 6.41 -16.40 0.58
CA PHE A 251 5.53 -17.45 0.06
C PHE A 251 6.30 -18.51 -0.72
N THR A 252 5.88 -19.77 -0.58
CA THR A 252 6.39 -20.92 -1.33
C THR A 252 5.28 -21.48 -2.23
N PRO A 253 5.60 -22.32 -3.23
CA PRO A 253 4.57 -22.96 -4.04
C PRO A 253 3.52 -23.71 -3.21
N LYS A 254 3.94 -24.37 -2.13
CA LYS A 254 3.03 -25.06 -1.20
C LYS A 254 2.06 -24.10 -0.54
N VAL A 255 2.55 -23.00 0.02
CA VAL A 255 1.71 -21.97 0.66
C VAL A 255 0.70 -21.40 -0.33
N LEU A 256 1.14 -21.09 -1.55
CA LEU A 256 0.23 -20.54 -2.57
C LEU A 256 -0.86 -21.55 -2.94
N ALA A 257 -0.50 -22.82 -3.11
CA ALA A 257 -1.48 -23.88 -3.38
C ALA A 257 -2.48 -24.03 -2.23
N GLU A 258 -2.02 -23.99 -0.98
CA GLU A 258 -2.88 -24.03 0.21
C GLU A 258 -3.84 -22.84 0.23
N LEU A 259 -3.37 -21.61 0.01
CA LEU A 259 -4.23 -20.42 -0.04
C LEU A 259 -5.25 -20.48 -1.19
N ILE A 260 -4.84 -20.95 -2.36
CA ILE A 260 -5.75 -21.15 -3.51
C ILE A 260 -6.86 -22.12 -3.13
N GLU A 261 -6.51 -23.25 -2.50
CA GLU A 261 -7.47 -24.27 -2.12
C GLU A 261 -8.39 -23.81 -0.98
N THR A 262 -7.86 -23.17 0.06
CA THR A 262 -8.65 -22.78 1.25
C THR A 262 -9.52 -21.57 1.00
N GLU A 263 -9.00 -20.56 0.31
CA GLU A 263 -9.72 -19.31 0.04
C GLU A 263 -10.54 -19.35 -1.25
N LYS A 264 -10.43 -20.43 -2.04
CA LYS A 264 -11.10 -20.59 -3.34
C LYS A 264 -10.76 -19.46 -4.31
N VAL A 265 -9.47 -19.19 -4.43
CA VAL A 265 -8.95 -18.16 -5.35
C VAL A 265 -9.42 -18.44 -6.78
N THR A 266 -9.94 -17.41 -7.43
CA THR A 266 -10.44 -17.48 -8.82
C THR A 266 -9.53 -16.75 -9.81
N VAL A 267 -8.73 -15.78 -9.34
CA VAL A 267 -7.85 -14.93 -10.16
C VAL A 267 -6.50 -14.70 -9.49
#